data_AF-A0A2E6Q3X1-F1
#
_entry.id   AF-A0A2E6Q3X1-F1
#
_cell.length_a   1.000
_cell.length_b   1.000
_cell.length_c   1.000
_cell.angle_alpha   90.00
_cell.angle_beta   90.00
_cell.angle_gamma   90.00
#
_symmetry.space_group_name_H-M   'P 1'
#
loop_
_entity.id
_entity.type
_entity.pdbx_description
1 polymer ?
#
loop_
_entity_poly.entity_id
_entity_poly.type
_entity_poly.pdbx_seq_one_letter_code
_entity_poly.pdbx_strand_id
1 'polypeptide(L)'
;MAANNPKSSVPKAGSLKAWLYTVVVAGLIFFVFLEVFILFVIGMAPTFGAFVIDRTHRRYFTMTVAFPNGVGVLPSAIKLFSGGSGGVDVALELVSDPLVLFTMYAAGAVGWFIHFIVPPFVAIWLSMSNEMKSMAIKKRQKELIENWGKEIRAEAAKQLPDEVRLADGIGEEDDEDNLEGGPARP
;
A
#
# COMPACT_ATOMS: atom_id res chain seq x y z
N MET A 1 -44.96 29.92 5.62
CA MET A 1 -43.66 29.97 4.91
C MET A 1 -43.50 28.64 4.18
N ALA A 2 -43.52 28.66 2.84
CA ALA A 2 -43.61 27.47 2.01
C ALA A 2 -42.26 26.73 1.92
N ALA A 3 -42.30 25.41 2.05
CA ALA A 3 -41.16 24.52 1.88
C ALA A 3 -40.80 24.38 0.38
N ASN A 4 -39.53 24.62 0.05
CA ASN A 4 -38.97 24.37 -1.28
C ASN A 4 -38.67 22.87 -1.45
N ASN A 5 -39.28 22.25 -2.46
CA ASN A 5 -39.05 20.85 -2.86
C ASN A 5 -37.69 20.67 -3.56
N PRO A 6 -36.96 19.56 -3.32
CA PRO A 6 -35.75 19.23 -4.05
C PRO A 6 -36.11 18.65 -5.44
N LYS A 7 -35.49 19.18 -6.50
CA LYS A 7 -35.60 18.63 -7.86
C LYS A 7 -34.86 17.29 -7.92
N SER A 8 -35.58 16.18 -8.04
CA SER A 8 -35.02 14.88 -8.43
C SER A 8 -34.95 14.81 -9.96
N SER A 9 -33.73 14.80 -10.51
CA SER A 9 -33.51 14.58 -11.94
C SER A 9 -33.67 13.10 -12.26
N VAL A 10 -34.83 12.70 -12.75
CA VAL A 10 -35.05 11.35 -13.31
C VAL A 10 -34.30 11.27 -14.65
N PRO A 11 -33.51 10.21 -14.92
CA PRO A 11 -32.78 10.09 -16.17
C PRO A 11 -33.74 9.97 -17.35
N LYS A 12 -33.56 10.80 -18.38
CA LYS A 12 -34.31 10.73 -19.65
C LYS A 12 -34.02 9.38 -20.31
N ALA A 13 -35.05 8.56 -20.49
CA ALA A 13 -34.98 7.34 -21.29
C ALA A 13 -34.53 7.69 -22.71
N GLY A 14 -33.32 7.28 -23.09
CA GLY A 14 -32.81 7.43 -24.45
C GLY A 14 -33.69 6.67 -25.44
N SER A 15 -33.89 7.25 -26.63
CA SER A 15 -34.63 6.62 -27.73
C SER A 15 -34.10 5.19 -27.99
N LEU A 16 -34.98 4.18 -27.98
CA LEU A 16 -34.62 2.77 -28.16
C LEU A 16 -33.77 2.51 -29.42
N LYS A 17 -34.00 3.29 -30.48
CA LYS A 17 -33.21 3.23 -31.72
C LYS A 17 -31.78 3.73 -31.52
N ALA A 18 -31.60 4.78 -30.71
CA ALA A 18 -30.27 5.27 -30.35
C ALA A 18 -29.54 4.25 -29.47
N TRP A 19 -30.23 3.62 -28.51
CA TRP A 19 -29.67 2.54 -27.70
C TRP A 19 -29.24 1.34 -28.57
N LEU A 20 -30.10 0.89 -29.49
CA LEU A 20 -29.77 -0.20 -30.41
C LEU A 20 -28.56 0.12 -31.29
N TYR A 21 -28.50 1.33 -31.86
CA TYR A 21 -27.35 1.78 -32.64
C TYR A 21 -26.06 1.78 -31.81
N THR A 22 -26.11 2.27 -30.56
CA THR A 22 -24.94 2.25 -29.67
C THR A 22 -24.47 0.84 -29.36
N VAL A 23 -25.37 -0.12 -29.16
CA VAL A 23 -25.01 -1.53 -28.89
C VAL A 23 -24.40 -2.18 -30.13
N VAL A 24 -24.94 -1.94 -31.33
CA VAL A 24 -24.40 -2.50 -32.58
C VAL A 24 -23.00 -1.94 -32.86
N VAL A 25 -22.82 -0.63 -32.73
CA VAL A 25 -21.51 0.01 -32.90
C VAL A 25 -20.52 -0.49 -31.85
N ALA A 26 -20.93 -0.60 -30.59
CA ALA A 26 -20.08 -1.14 -29.52
C ALA A 26 -19.69 -2.62 -29.79
N GLY A 27 -20.62 -3.44 -30.29
CA GLY A 27 -20.34 -4.83 -30.65
C GLY A 27 -19.35 -4.97 -31.81
N LEU A 28 -19.47 -4.12 -32.83
CA LEU A 28 -18.53 -4.07 -33.96
C LEU A 28 -17.12 -3.65 -33.50
N ILE A 29 -17.03 -2.63 -32.65
CA ILE A 29 -15.77 -2.21 -32.04
C ILE A 29 -15.18 -3.36 -31.23
N PHE A 30 -15.98 -3.99 -30.37
CA PHE A 30 -15.51 -5.13 -29.56
C PHE A 30 -14.99 -6.28 -30.42
N PHE A 31 -15.64 -6.59 -31.54
CA PHE A 31 -15.19 -7.63 -32.45
C PHE A 31 -13.81 -7.31 -33.06
N VAL A 32 -13.57 -6.06 -33.44
CA VAL A 32 -12.26 -5.60 -33.94
C VAL A 32 -11.18 -5.70 -32.87
N PHE A 33 -11.51 -5.41 -31.60
CA PHE A 33 -10.57 -5.46 -30.47
C PHE A 33 -10.55 -6.80 -29.72
N LEU A 34 -11.18 -7.85 -30.25
CA LEU A 34 -11.28 -9.16 -29.59
C LEU A 34 -9.90 -9.76 -29.26
N GLU A 35 -8.95 -9.59 -30.18
CA GLU A 35 -7.56 -10.05 -30.03
C GLU A 35 -6.87 -9.43 -28.81
N VAL A 36 -7.03 -8.12 -28.59
CA VAL A 36 -6.49 -7.39 -27.43
C VAL A 36 -7.20 -7.83 -26.17
N PHE A 37 -8.52 -8.06 -26.24
CA PHE A 37 -9.29 -8.54 -25.09
C PHE A 37 -8.80 -9.91 -24.59
N ILE A 38 -8.57 -10.87 -25.49
CA ILE A 38 -8.04 -12.20 -25.14
C ILE A 38 -6.68 -12.06 -24.44
N LEU A 39 -5.79 -11.28 -25.04
CA LEU A 39 -4.46 -11.01 -24.50
C LEU A 39 -4.54 -10.34 -23.11
N PHE A 40 -5.47 -9.40 -22.92
CA PHE A 40 -5.64 -8.68 -21.66
C PHE A 40 -6.22 -9.57 -20.55
N VAL A 41 -7.20 -10.41 -20.86
CA VAL A 41 -7.80 -11.33 -19.87
C VAL A 41 -6.74 -12.27 -19.30
N ILE A 42 -5.86 -12.79 -20.15
CA ILE A 42 -4.85 -13.76 -19.73
C ILE A 42 -3.61 -13.06 -19.15
N GLY A 43 -3.15 -11.98 -19.77
CA GLY A 43 -2.02 -11.18 -19.30
C GLY A 43 -2.27 -10.49 -17.96
N MET A 44 -3.51 -10.03 -17.71
CA MET A 44 -3.86 -9.34 -16.47
C MET A 44 -4.27 -10.29 -15.32
N ALA A 45 -4.09 -11.61 -15.46
CA ALA A 45 -4.39 -12.58 -14.40
C ALA A 45 -3.80 -12.22 -13.01
N PRO A 46 -2.52 -11.76 -12.89
CA PRO A 46 -1.98 -11.31 -11.60
C PRO A 46 -2.72 -10.12 -10.98
N THR A 47 -3.24 -9.21 -11.81
CA THR A 47 -4.05 -8.05 -11.35
C THR A 47 -5.42 -8.50 -10.87
N PHE A 48 -6.05 -9.45 -11.56
CA PHE A 48 -7.31 -10.05 -11.10
C PHE A 48 -7.13 -10.77 -9.77
N GLY A 49 -6.02 -11.51 -9.59
CA GLY A 49 -5.66 -12.10 -8.30
C GLY A 49 -5.56 -11.05 -7.20
N ALA A 50 -4.86 -9.94 -7.47
CA ALA A 50 -4.74 -8.83 -6.51
C ALA A 50 -6.10 -8.19 -6.19
N PHE A 51 -6.95 -8.00 -7.20
CA PHE A 51 -8.30 -7.45 -7.05
C PHE A 51 -9.20 -8.29 -6.13
N VAL A 52 -9.10 -9.62 -6.20
CA VAL A 52 -9.88 -10.54 -5.36
C VAL A 52 -9.43 -10.47 -3.89
N ILE A 53 -8.13 -10.29 -3.67
CA ILE A 53 -7.54 -10.26 -2.33
C ILE A 53 -7.72 -8.91 -1.64
N ASP A 54 -7.75 -7.83 -2.42
CA ASP A 54 -7.83 -6.47 -1.90
C ASP A 54 -9.23 -6.13 -1.36
N ARG A 55 -9.37 -6.18 -0.03
CA ARG A 55 -10.59 -5.79 0.70
C ARG A 55 -10.62 -4.30 1.06
N THR A 56 -9.61 -3.53 0.69
CA THR A 56 -9.50 -2.12 1.06
C THR A 56 -10.46 -1.27 0.22
N HIS A 57 -11.12 -0.27 0.82
CA HIS A 57 -12.10 0.58 0.10
C HIS A 57 -11.51 1.25 -1.17
N ARG A 58 -10.24 1.68 -1.11
CA ARG A 58 -9.53 2.32 -2.24
C ARG A 58 -8.72 1.38 -3.11
N ARG A 59 -8.65 0.09 -2.76
CA ARG A 59 -7.92 -0.95 -3.49
C ARG A 59 -6.48 -0.62 -3.89
N TYR A 60 -5.68 -0.14 -2.92
CA TYR A 60 -4.30 0.24 -3.17
C TYR A 60 -3.41 -0.92 -3.60
N PHE A 61 -3.64 -2.14 -3.07
CA PHE A 61 -2.88 -3.32 -3.48
C PHE A 61 -3.12 -3.66 -4.94
N THR A 62 -4.38 -3.62 -5.37
CA THR A 62 -4.74 -3.83 -6.77
C THR A 62 -4.07 -2.80 -7.67
N MET A 63 -4.08 -1.53 -7.29
CA MET A 63 -3.45 -0.46 -8.06
C MET A 63 -1.94 -0.68 -8.20
N THR A 64 -1.25 -1.03 -7.11
CA THR A 64 0.19 -1.32 -7.12
C THR A 64 0.57 -2.45 -8.08
N VAL A 65 -0.30 -3.45 -8.25
CA VAL A 65 -0.09 -4.57 -9.20
C VAL A 65 -0.52 -4.22 -10.62
N ALA A 66 -1.60 -3.46 -10.78
CA ALA A 66 -2.20 -3.16 -12.08
C ALA A 66 -1.27 -2.40 -13.02
N PHE A 67 -0.53 -1.41 -12.51
CA PHE A 67 0.40 -0.62 -13.33
C PHE A 67 1.54 -1.45 -13.90
N PRO A 68 2.39 -2.11 -13.08
CA PRO A 68 3.50 -2.89 -13.61
C PRO A 68 3.03 -4.09 -14.45
N ASN A 69 1.93 -4.74 -14.08
CA ASN A 69 1.37 -5.81 -14.90
C ASN A 69 0.89 -5.29 -16.27
N GLY A 70 0.18 -4.17 -16.29
CA GLY A 70 -0.25 -3.51 -17.52
C GLY A 70 0.94 -3.15 -18.43
N VAL A 71 2.03 -2.65 -17.84
CA VAL A 71 3.28 -2.38 -18.58
C VAL A 71 3.89 -3.66 -19.14
N GLY A 72 3.85 -4.78 -18.42
CA GLY A 72 4.31 -6.08 -18.92
C GLY A 72 3.49 -6.62 -20.10
N VAL A 73 2.22 -6.26 -20.17
CA VAL A 73 1.30 -6.67 -21.25
C VAL A 73 1.48 -5.80 -22.51
N LEU A 74 1.96 -4.56 -22.37
CA LEU A 74 2.10 -3.59 -23.47
C LEU A 74 2.97 -4.07 -24.65
N PRO A 75 4.17 -4.65 -24.47
CA PRO A 75 5.00 -5.09 -25.60
C PRO A 75 4.27 -6.09 -26.50
N SER A 76 3.51 -6.99 -25.90
CA SER A 76 2.72 -8.01 -26.60
C SER A 76 1.51 -7.40 -27.30
N ALA A 77 0.87 -6.40 -26.68
CA ALA A 77 -0.17 -5.61 -27.36
C ALA A 77 0.39 -4.84 -28.57
N ILE A 78 1.58 -4.25 -28.46
CA ILE A 78 2.24 -3.53 -29.58
C ILE A 78 2.58 -4.49 -30.72
N LYS A 79 3.06 -5.70 -30.41
CA LYS A 79 3.31 -6.74 -31.43
C LYS A 79 2.04 -7.10 -32.20
N LEU A 80 0.91 -7.19 -31.51
CA LEU A 80 -0.39 -7.47 -32.11
C LEU A 80 -0.81 -6.38 -33.11
N PHE A 81 -0.63 -5.10 -32.76
CA PHE A 81 -0.94 -3.98 -33.65
C PHE A 81 0.06 -3.81 -34.81
N SER A 82 1.33 -4.16 -34.59
CA SER A 82 2.42 -3.88 -35.55
C SER A 82 2.68 -5.03 -36.54
N GLY A 83 2.15 -6.23 -36.28
CA GLY A 83 2.44 -7.46 -37.03
C GLY A 83 1.82 -7.56 -38.44
N GLY A 84 1.10 -6.54 -38.92
CA GLY A 84 0.51 -6.49 -40.27
C GLY A 84 -0.64 -7.49 -40.55
N SER A 85 -0.80 -8.49 -39.69
CA SER A 85 -1.82 -9.53 -39.71
C SER A 85 -2.42 -9.70 -38.31
N GLY A 86 -2.93 -8.59 -37.77
CA GLY A 86 -3.75 -8.62 -36.56
C GLY A 86 -4.85 -9.69 -36.70
N GLY A 87 -5.12 -10.39 -35.62
CA GLY A 87 -6.09 -11.48 -35.58
C GLY A 87 -6.04 -12.23 -34.26
N VAL A 88 -7.11 -12.98 -34.02
CA VAL A 88 -7.22 -13.88 -32.86
C VAL A 88 -6.12 -14.94 -32.86
N ASP A 89 -5.69 -15.41 -34.03
CA ASP A 89 -4.64 -16.44 -34.15
C ASP A 89 -3.30 -15.98 -33.58
N VAL A 90 -2.88 -14.75 -33.90
CA VAL A 90 -1.63 -14.15 -33.39
C VAL A 90 -1.74 -13.91 -31.88
N ALA A 91 -2.91 -13.47 -31.39
CA ALA A 91 -3.13 -13.31 -29.95
C ALA A 91 -3.00 -14.66 -29.21
N LEU A 92 -3.54 -15.74 -29.77
CA LEU A 92 -3.43 -17.09 -29.21
C LEU A 92 -1.99 -17.61 -29.27
N GLU A 93 -1.25 -17.33 -30.33
CA GLU A 93 0.18 -17.67 -30.44
C GLU A 93 0.99 -16.97 -29.35
N LEU A 94 0.81 -15.65 -29.18
CA LEU A 94 1.48 -14.85 -28.15
C LEU A 94 1.19 -15.36 -26.73
N VAL A 95 -0.07 -15.71 -26.46
CA VAL A 95 -0.48 -16.19 -25.14
C VAL A 95 -0.05 -17.63 -24.89
N SER A 96 0.18 -18.42 -25.95
CA SER A 96 0.70 -19.79 -25.82
C SER A 96 2.21 -19.84 -25.64
N ASP A 97 2.93 -18.76 -25.97
CA ASP A 97 4.38 -18.66 -25.77
C ASP A 97 4.73 -18.51 -24.28
N PRO A 98 5.43 -19.49 -23.67
CA PRO A 98 5.84 -19.43 -22.27
C PRO A 98 6.72 -18.21 -21.93
N LEU A 99 7.55 -17.75 -22.86
CA LEU A 99 8.43 -16.60 -22.62
C LEU A 99 7.64 -15.30 -22.58
N VAL A 100 6.64 -15.17 -23.44
CA VAL A 100 5.73 -14.01 -23.43
C VAL A 100 4.96 -13.97 -22.12
N LEU A 101 4.34 -15.09 -21.72
CA LEU A 101 3.64 -15.18 -20.43
C LEU A 101 4.55 -14.89 -19.24
N PHE A 102 5.77 -15.44 -19.25
CA PHE A 102 6.74 -15.19 -18.19
C PHE A 102 7.04 -13.71 -18.04
N THR A 103 7.28 -12.98 -19.13
CA THR A 103 7.56 -11.53 -19.05
C THR A 103 6.37 -10.72 -18.54
N MET A 104 5.14 -11.05 -18.97
CA MET A 104 3.91 -10.41 -18.47
C MET A 104 3.74 -10.65 -16.97
N TYR A 105 3.87 -11.91 -16.54
CA TYR A 105 3.64 -12.30 -15.16
C TYR A 105 4.78 -11.88 -14.24
N ALA A 106 6.01 -11.82 -14.73
CA ALA A 106 7.13 -11.24 -14.00
C ALA A 106 6.86 -9.78 -13.66
N ALA A 107 6.35 -8.99 -14.62
CA ALA A 107 5.99 -7.60 -14.37
C ALA A 107 4.84 -7.49 -13.34
N GLY A 108 3.82 -8.33 -13.42
CA GLY A 108 2.77 -8.39 -12.39
C GLY A 108 3.30 -8.82 -11.02
N ALA A 109 4.23 -9.77 -10.97
CA ALA A 109 4.85 -10.25 -9.74
C ALA A 109 5.68 -9.17 -9.04
N VAL A 110 6.27 -8.22 -9.77
CA VAL A 110 6.94 -7.05 -9.16
C VAL A 110 5.96 -6.24 -8.31
N GLY A 111 4.74 -6.01 -8.77
CA GLY A 111 3.73 -5.31 -7.97
C GLY A 111 3.36 -6.05 -6.69
N TRP A 112 3.24 -7.37 -6.77
CA TRP A 112 3.01 -8.23 -5.61
C TRP A 112 4.18 -8.21 -4.62
N PHE A 113 5.40 -8.26 -5.13
CA PHE A 113 6.63 -8.18 -4.36
C PHE A 113 6.73 -6.86 -3.59
N ILE A 114 6.45 -5.73 -4.27
CA ILE A 114 6.40 -4.41 -3.64
C ILE A 114 5.40 -4.39 -2.48
N HIS A 115 4.21 -4.95 -2.67
CA HIS A 115 3.20 -4.95 -1.63
C HIS A 115 3.61 -5.73 -0.37
N PHE A 116 4.34 -6.84 -0.52
CA PHE A 116 4.78 -7.62 0.63
C PHE A 116 6.04 -7.11 1.30
N ILE A 117 6.95 -6.47 0.56
CA ILE A 117 8.27 -6.09 1.09
C ILE A 117 8.27 -4.66 1.63
N VAL A 118 7.53 -3.75 1.02
CA VAL A 118 7.52 -2.36 1.47
C VAL A 118 7.02 -2.21 2.91
N PRO A 119 5.91 -2.85 3.35
CA PRO A 119 5.43 -2.70 4.73
C PRO A 119 6.43 -3.12 5.82
N PRO A 120 7.02 -4.33 5.81
CA PRO A 120 8.01 -4.71 6.82
C PRO A 120 9.28 -3.87 6.72
N PHE A 121 9.71 -3.50 5.50
CA PHE A 121 10.86 -2.63 5.32
C PHE A 121 10.68 -1.26 5.98
N VAL A 122 9.51 -0.64 5.78
CA VAL A 122 9.17 0.65 6.41
C VAL A 122 9.09 0.53 7.92
N ALA A 123 8.56 -0.59 8.44
CA ALA A 123 8.48 -0.82 9.88
C ALA A 123 9.89 -0.89 10.53
N ILE A 124 10.83 -1.62 9.91
CA ILE A 124 12.23 -1.71 10.36
C ILE A 124 12.92 -0.35 10.29
N TRP A 125 12.71 0.39 9.19
CA TRP A 125 13.30 1.73 9.05
C TRP A 125 12.79 2.70 10.14
N LEU A 126 11.49 2.61 10.45
CA LEU A 126 10.88 3.46 11.46
C LEU A 126 11.36 3.11 12.87
N SER A 127 11.56 1.83 13.20
CA SER A 127 12.11 1.43 14.51
C SER A 127 13.53 1.97 14.71
N MET A 128 14.40 1.82 13.71
CA MET A 128 15.77 2.38 13.74
C MET A 128 15.75 3.91 13.89
N SER A 129 14.86 4.59 13.16
CA SER A 129 14.72 6.05 13.24
C SER A 129 14.25 6.51 14.62
N ASN A 130 13.33 5.75 15.24
CA ASN A 130 12.81 6.05 16.57
C ASN A 130 13.88 5.85 17.65
N GLU A 131 14.71 4.81 17.54
CA GLU A 131 15.85 4.58 18.43
C GLU A 131 16.82 5.77 18.40
N MET A 132 17.19 6.26 17.22
CA MET A 132 18.06 7.43 17.10
C MET A 132 17.46 8.69 17.74
N LYS A 133 16.16 8.94 17.56
CA LYS A 133 15.47 10.06 18.21
C LYS A 133 15.46 9.91 19.73
N SER A 134 15.21 8.70 20.24
CA SER A 134 15.20 8.43 21.68
C SER A 134 16.58 8.69 22.30
N MET A 135 17.66 8.27 21.63
CA MET A 135 19.04 8.52 22.08
C MET A 135 19.38 10.01 22.06
N ALA A 136 18.98 10.74 21.02
CA ALA A 136 19.20 12.19 20.93
C ALA A 136 18.46 12.95 22.06
N ILE A 137 17.22 12.57 22.36
CA ILE A 137 16.44 13.15 23.47
C ILE A 137 17.10 12.85 24.82
N LYS A 138 17.47 11.58 25.07
CA LYS A 138 18.15 11.18 26.32
C LYS A 138 19.48 11.91 26.51
N LYS A 139 20.27 12.07 25.44
CA LYS A 139 21.52 12.84 25.47
C LYS A 139 21.27 14.29 25.87
N ARG A 140 20.25 14.94 25.30
CA ARG A 140 19.89 16.32 25.61
C ARG A 140 19.35 16.47 27.04
N GLN A 141 18.58 15.50 27.52
CA GLN A 141 18.14 15.46 28.92
C GLN A 141 19.35 15.36 29.87
N LYS A 142 20.34 14.52 29.55
CA LYS A 142 21.57 14.38 30.35
C LYS A 142 22.36 15.69 30.42
N GLU A 143 22.53 16.36 29.28
CA GLU A 143 23.22 17.67 29.19
C GLU A 143 22.48 18.78 29.94
N LEU A 144 21.14 18.78 29.92
CA LEU A 144 20.34 19.72 30.70
C LEU A 144 20.48 19.46 32.22
N ILE A 145 20.49 18.19 32.65
CA ILE A 145 20.69 17.83 34.06
C ILE A 145 22.10 18.24 34.54
N GLU A 146 23.11 18.07 33.70
CA GLU A 146 24.49 18.46 34.00
C GLU A 146 24.62 19.98 34.15
N ASN A 147 24.02 20.73 33.23
CA ASN A 147 24.13 22.19 33.21
C ASN A 147 23.24 22.90 34.26
N TRP A 148 22.11 22.32 34.62
CA TRP A 148 21.08 22.97 35.46
C TRP A 148 20.87 22.30 36.82
N GLY A 149 21.57 21.19 37.10
CA GLY A 149 21.48 20.46 38.35
C GLY A 149 20.22 19.60 38.47
N LYS A 150 20.30 18.52 39.27
CA LYS A 150 19.21 17.55 39.47
C LYS A 150 17.95 18.18 40.12
N GLU A 151 18.12 19.29 40.83
CA GLU A 151 17.07 19.97 41.59
C GLU A 151 15.93 20.50 40.70
N ILE A 152 16.25 21.00 39.50
CA ILE A 152 15.25 21.55 38.57
C ILE A 152 14.39 20.43 37.94
N ARG A 153 14.91 19.20 37.87
CA ARG A 153 14.15 18.04 37.38
C ARG A 153 13.05 17.63 38.36
N ALA A 154 13.33 17.65 39.65
CA ALA A 154 12.36 17.34 40.70
C ALA A 154 11.24 18.39 40.78
N GLU A 155 11.60 19.67 40.58
CA GLU A 155 10.64 20.78 40.50
C GLU A 155 9.73 20.63 39.25
N ALA A 156 10.30 20.33 38.08
CA ALA A 156 9.54 20.11 36.85
C ALA A 156 8.61 18.89 36.93
N ALA A 157 9.06 17.79 37.54
CA ALA A 157 8.27 16.57 37.73
C ALA A 157 7.09 16.75 38.71
N LYS A 158 7.14 17.75 39.59
CA LYS A 158 6.02 18.17 40.43
C LYS A 158 4.99 19.04 39.70
N GLN A 159 5.40 19.74 38.64
CA GLN A 159 4.54 20.64 37.87
C GLN A 159 3.83 19.95 36.69
N LEU A 160 4.27 18.75 36.31
CA LEU A 160 3.64 17.96 35.25
C LEU A 160 2.31 17.34 35.73
N PRO A 161 1.23 17.39 34.92
CA PRO A 161 -0.04 16.74 35.25
C PRO A 161 0.13 15.22 35.41
N ASP A 162 -0.62 14.62 36.34
CA ASP A 162 -0.47 13.22 36.79
C ASP A 162 -0.52 12.18 35.65
N GLU A 163 -1.16 12.51 34.54
CA GLU A 163 -1.30 11.69 33.34
C GLU A 163 0.06 11.39 32.66
N VAL A 164 1.01 12.33 32.75
CA VAL A 164 2.34 12.21 32.14
C VAL A 164 3.35 11.60 33.12
N ARG A 165 3.16 11.80 34.44
CA ARG A 165 4.00 11.22 35.51
C ARG A 165 4.04 9.69 35.48
N LEU A 166 2.97 9.04 35.04
CA LEU A 166 2.87 7.58 34.99
C LEU A 166 3.66 6.94 33.83
N ALA A 167 4.01 7.71 32.79
CA ALA A 167 4.76 7.19 31.64
C ALA A 167 6.28 7.11 31.88
N ASP A 168 6.81 7.79 32.90
CA ASP A 168 8.24 7.93 33.18
C ASP A 168 8.83 6.84 34.12
N GLY A 169 8.02 5.88 34.58
CA GLY A 169 8.44 4.79 35.50
C GLY A 169 9.33 3.68 34.89
N ILE A 170 10.21 4.01 33.94
CA ILE A 170 11.11 3.05 33.25
C ILE A 170 12.59 3.36 33.56
N GLY A 171 12.93 3.59 34.83
CA GLY A 171 14.33 3.86 35.20
C GLY A 171 14.64 4.00 36.69
N GLU A 172 13.81 3.42 37.57
CA GLU A 172 14.04 3.38 39.01
C GLU A 172 14.18 1.91 39.47
N GLU A 173 15.12 1.20 38.84
CA GLU A 173 15.77 0.03 39.42
C GLU A 173 17.27 0.29 39.31
N ASP A 174 18.02 -0.10 40.34
CA ASP A 174 19.48 0.04 40.54
C ASP A 174 19.88 1.15 41.53
N ASP A 175 19.52 1.03 42.81
CA ASP A 175 20.29 1.58 43.94
C ASP A 175 19.95 0.89 45.29
N GLU A 176 19.58 -0.40 45.29
CA GLU A 176 19.46 -1.21 46.52
C GLU A 176 20.21 -2.55 46.39
N ASP A 177 21.53 -2.51 46.25
CA ASP A 177 22.35 -3.69 46.61
C ASP A 177 23.79 -3.32 46.98
N ASN A 178 23.93 -2.39 47.94
CA ASN A 178 25.18 -2.29 48.69
C ASN A 178 24.91 -1.51 49.98
N LEU A 179 24.66 -2.21 51.08
CA LEU A 179 24.98 -1.84 52.47
C LEU A 179 24.18 -2.77 53.39
N GLU A 180 24.76 -3.94 53.72
CA GLU A 180 24.80 -4.44 55.11
C GLU A 180 25.63 -5.73 55.18
N GLY A 181 26.80 -5.62 55.79
CA GLY A 181 27.63 -6.75 56.18
C GLY A 181 27.28 -7.26 57.57
N GLY A 182 27.32 -8.59 57.76
CA GLY A 182 27.31 -9.24 59.08
C GLY A 182 27.42 -10.77 58.99
N PRO A 183 28.22 -11.47 59.81
CA PRO A 183 28.79 -12.77 59.45
C PRO A 183 28.06 -14.03 59.99
N ALA A 184 28.22 -15.12 59.20
CA ALA A 184 28.32 -16.56 59.50
C ALA A 184 27.58 -17.20 60.70
N ARG A 185 26.96 -18.37 60.44
CA ARG A 185 27.12 -19.65 61.18
C ARG A 185 26.06 -20.70 60.76
N PRO A 186 26.28 -22.00 61.05
CA PRO A 186 27.39 -22.88 60.67
C PRO A 186 27.08 -23.76 59.44
#